data_AF-A0A2V8QML6-F1
#
_entry.id   AF-A0A2V8QML6-F1
#
_cell.length_a   1.000
_cell.length_b   1.000
_cell.length_c   1.000
_cell.angle_alpha   90.00
_cell.angle_beta   90.00
_cell.angle_gamma   90.00
#
_symmetry.space_group_name_H-M   'P 1'
#
loop_
_entity.id
_entity.type
_entity.pdbx_description
1 polymer ?
#
loop_
_entity_poly.entity_id
_entity_poly.type
_entity_poly.pdbx_seq_one_letter_code
_entity_poly.pdbx_strand_id
1 'polypeptide(L)'
;MTRLLAFCGSIILACLPLAQTRPAFDVAAFDRARVLKAADEYLSEKPVTVTASHSPRSAGGLHDFFSEGDYWWPDPKNPEGPYIQRDGESNPDNFVEHRHALMRLSVQVPALAAAWRLTGDSRYAKHAAEHLRVWFLDPATRMNPSLQYAQAIHGRTTGRGTGIIDTIHLVEVARAIEVLEGSRALSSTEVKGIKQWFGDYLNWMTTSKNGIEEREAKNNHG
;
A
#
# COMPACT_ATOMS: atom_id res chain seq x y z
N MET A 1 37.76 80.81 3.37
CA MET A 1 38.34 79.62 2.72
C MET A 1 37.26 78.58 2.56
N THR A 2 36.82 78.43 1.32
CA THR A 2 35.71 77.64 0.80
C THR A 2 36.01 76.14 0.91
N ARG A 3 35.06 75.31 1.37
CA ARG A 3 35.07 73.86 1.13
C ARG A 3 33.76 73.46 0.49
N LEU A 4 33.82 73.23 -0.83
CA LEU A 4 32.76 72.64 -1.64
C LEU A 4 32.79 71.11 -1.40
N LEU A 5 31.69 70.53 -0.92
CA LEU A 5 31.49 69.09 -0.87
C LEU A 5 30.75 68.67 -2.15
N ALA A 6 31.46 68.02 -3.06
CA ALA A 6 30.89 67.40 -4.25
C ALA A 6 30.36 66.01 -3.91
N PHE A 7 29.04 65.82 -3.95
CA PHE A 7 28.40 64.51 -3.87
C PHE A 7 28.30 63.92 -5.28
N CYS A 8 29.11 62.91 -5.60
CA CYS A 8 28.90 62.08 -6.79
C CYS A 8 27.81 61.05 -6.49
N GLY A 9 26.62 61.23 -7.08
CA GLY A 9 25.55 60.24 -7.05
C GLY A 9 25.78 59.18 -8.13
N SER A 10 26.17 57.97 -7.73
CA SER A 10 26.21 56.81 -8.62
C SER A 10 24.83 56.18 -8.70
N ILE A 11 24.17 56.30 -9.86
CA ILE A 11 22.92 55.56 -10.16
C ILE A 11 23.33 54.13 -10.52
N ILE A 12 23.15 53.19 -9.58
CA ILE A 12 23.28 51.76 -9.85
C ILE A 12 21.96 51.29 -10.46
N LEU A 13 21.94 51.11 -11.78
CA LEU A 13 20.82 50.48 -12.48
C LEU A 13 20.90 48.96 -12.22
N ALA A 14 20.17 48.48 -11.22
CA ALA A 14 20.08 47.05 -10.93
C ALA A 14 19.25 46.35 -12.03
N CYS A 15 19.94 45.78 -13.02
CA CYS A 15 19.33 44.83 -13.95
C CYS A 15 19.09 43.51 -13.20
N LEU A 16 17.89 43.33 -12.64
CA LEU A 16 17.47 42.03 -12.11
C LEU A 16 17.17 41.10 -13.29
N PRO A 17 17.82 39.92 -13.37
CA PRO A 17 17.46 38.94 -14.38
C PRO A 17 16.08 38.39 -14.05
N LEU A 18 15.12 38.57 -14.97
CA LEU A 18 13.84 37.85 -14.94
C LEU A 18 14.14 36.37 -15.13
N ALA A 19 14.28 35.64 -14.01
CA ALA A 19 14.28 34.20 -14.03
C ALA A 19 12.91 33.75 -14.58
N GLN A 20 12.88 33.29 -15.83
CA GLN A 20 11.70 32.62 -16.38
C GLN A 20 11.50 31.32 -15.61
N THR A 21 10.59 31.35 -14.64
CA THR A 21 10.09 30.13 -14.02
C THR A 21 9.32 29.36 -15.09
N ARG A 22 9.81 28.18 -15.46
CA ARG A 22 9.02 27.26 -16.27
C ARG A 22 7.73 26.96 -15.49
N PRO A 23 6.55 27.03 -16.12
CA PRO A 23 5.32 26.67 -15.44
C PRO A 23 5.45 25.24 -14.93
N ALA A 24 5.08 25.02 -13.67
CA ALA A 24 5.09 23.70 -13.07
C ALA A 24 4.19 22.77 -13.91
N PHE A 25 4.67 21.55 -14.16
CA PHE A 25 3.86 20.55 -14.86
C PHE A 25 2.62 20.23 -14.02
N ASP A 26 1.44 20.44 -14.60
CA ASP A 26 0.17 20.15 -13.94
C ASP A 26 -0.13 18.65 -14.02
N VAL A 27 0.40 17.91 -13.03
CA VAL A 27 0.16 16.47 -12.87
C VAL A 27 -1.34 16.18 -12.74
N ALA A 28 -2.09 17.05 -12.06
CA ALA A 28 -3.52 16.84 -11.84
C ALA A 28 -4.32 16.91 -13.14
N ALA A 29 -4.00 17.87 -14.02
CA ALA A 29 -4.60 17.97 -15.34
C ALA A 29 -4.17 16.79 -16.24
N PHE A 30 -2.89 16.43 -16.23
CA PHE A 30 -2.35 15.34 -17.05
C PHE A 30 -2.99 13.98 -16.72
N ASP A 31 -3.09 13.64 -15.43
CA ASP A 31 -3.59 12.33 -14.99
C ASP A 31 -5.11 12.24 -14.88
N ARG A 32 -5.84 13.36 -14.98
CA ARG A 32 -7.28 13.45 -14.69
C ARG A 32 -8.10 12.35 -15.37
N ALA A 33 -7.96 12.21 -16.68
CA ALA A 33 -8.75 11.27 -17.46
C ALA A 33 -8.49 9.81 -17.05
N ARG A 34 -7.21 9.46 -16.80
CA ARG A 34 -6.80 8.11 -16.37
C ARG A 34 -7.34 7.78 -14.98
N VAL A 35 -7.23 8.73 -14.03
CA VAL A 35 -7.71 8.56 -12.66
C VAL A 35 -9.23 8.40 -12.63
N LEU A 36 -9.98 9.25 -13.33
CA LEU A 36 -11.43 9.19 -13.35
C LEU A 36 -11.94 7.90 -14.00
N LYS A 37 -11.34 7.48 -15.12
CA LYS A 37 -11.69 6.20 -15.75
C LYS A 37 -11.56 5.04 -14.77
N ALA A 38 -10.41 4.91 -14.09
CA ALA A 38 -10.20 3.82 -13.13
C ALA A 38 -11.16 3.92 -11.93
N ALA A 39 -11.36 5.12 -11.38
CA ALA A 39 -12.25 5.31 -10.24
C ALA A 39 -13.71 5.01 -10.56
N ASP A 40 -14.19 5.40 -11.76
CA ASP A 40 -15.54 5.09 -12.23
C ASP A 40 -15.75 3.57 -12.41
N GLU A 41 -14.75 2.85 -12.91
CA GLU A 41 -14.75 1.38 -12.97
C GLU A 41 -14.87 0.79 -11.55
N TYR A 42 -14.02 1.25 -10.61
CA TYR A 42 -13.97 0.72 -9.25
C TYR A 42 -15.17 1.08 -8.37
N LEU A 43 -15.93 2.14 -8.69
CA LEU A 43 -17.20 2.43 -8.01
C LEU A 43 -18.22 1.29 -8.13
N SER A 44 -18.12 0.46 -9.17
CA SER A 44 -19.00 -0.70 -9.37
C SER A 44 -18.52 -1.96 -8.63
N GLU A 45 -17.29 -1.96 -8.14
CA GLU A 45 -16.67 -3.11 -7.50
C GLU A 45 -16.91 -3.11 -5.99
N LYS A 46 -17.38 -4.25 -5.47
CA LYS A 46 -17.54 -4.44 -4.02
C LYS A 46 -16.19 -4.66 -3.35
N PRO A 47 -16.05 -4.27 -2.08
CA PRO A 47 -14.89 -4.65 -1.28
C PRO A 47 -14.72 -6.17 -1.15
N VAL A 48 -13.48 -6.62 -1.20
CA VAL A 48 -13.06 -8.01 -0.99
C VAL A 48 -11.90 -8.01 -0.01
N THR A 49 -11.93 -8.88 0.99
CA THR A 49 -10.89 -8.98 2.03
C THR A 49 -10.38 -10.41 2.16
N VAL A 50 -9.42 -10.64 3.06
CA VAL A 50 -8.84 -11.96 3.34
C VAL A 50 -9.88 -13.02 3.74
N THR A 51 -11.02 -12.62 4.30
CA THR A 51 -12.05 -13.58 4.73
C THR A 51 -12.91 -14.10 3.58
N ALA A 52 -12.78 -13.55 2.36
CA ALA A 52 -13.53 -13.97 1.18
C ALA A 52 -13.04 -15.30 0.59
N SER A 53 -11.87 -15.78 1.01
CA SER A 53 -11.24 -17.00 0.52
C SER A 53 -10.48 -17.70 1.65
N HIS A 54 -10.21 -18.98 1.50
CA HIS A 54 -9.41 -19.73 2.47
C HIS A 54 -8.65 -20.86 1.77
N SER A 55 -7.40 -21.07 2.17
CA SER A 55 -6.61 -22.22 1.73
C SER A 55 -6.61 -23.30 2.81
N PRO A 56 -6.94 -24.57 2.50
CA PRO A 56 -6.79 -25.67 3.46
C PRO A 56 -5.33 -25.92 3.85
N ARG A 57 -4.35 -25.32 3.14
CA ARG A 57 -2.92 -25.38 3.47
C ARG A 57 -2.48 -24.29 4.46
N SER A 58 -3.37 -23.37 4.82
CA SER A 58 -3.09 -22.35 5.83
C SER A 58 -3.11 -22.95 7.24
N ALA A 59 -2.17 -22.52 8.07
CA ALA A 59 -2.20 -22.78 9.52
C ALA A 59 -2.86 -21.63 10.30
N GLY A 60 -3.25 -20.54 9.63
CA GLY A 60 -3.93 -19.39 10.22
C GLY A 60 -5.45 -19.51 10.23
N GLY A 61 -6.11 -18.62 10.97
CA GLY A 61 -7.55 -18.48 10.98
C GLY A 61 -8.10 -17.66 9.81
N LEU A 62 -9.42 -17.50 9.76
CA LEU A 62 -10.14 -16.80 8.69
C LEU A 62 -9.65 -15.37 8.43
N HIS A 63 -9.20 -14.67 9.47
CA HIS A 63 -8.73 -13.28 9.40
C HIS A 63 -7.23 -13.15 9.11
N ASP A 64 -6.50 -14.26 9.05
CA ASP A 64 -5.07 -14.25 8.85
C ASP A 64 -4.72 -14.25 7.35
N PHE A 65 -3.78 -13.38 6.97
CA PHE A 65 -3.26 -13.38 5.62
C PHE A 65 -2.41 -14.63 5.38
N PHE A 66 -2.63 -15.29 4.25
CA PHE A 66 -1.94 -16.51 3.87
C PHE A 66 -1.52 -16.41 2.41
N SER A 67 -0.31 -16.88 2.13
CA SER A 67 0.22 -17.03 0.78
C SER A 67 1.30 -18.11 0.79
N GLU A 68 1.68 -18.57 -0.39
CA GLU A 68 2.70 -19.60 -0.56
C GLU A 68 3.94 -19.03 -1.23
N GLY A 69 5.11 -19.60 -0.93
CA GLY A 69 6.35 -19.19 -1.59
C GLY A 69 6.28 -19.49 -3.09
N ASP A 70 6.50 -18.48 -3.92
CA ASP A 70 6.28 -18.58 -5.38
C ASP A 70 7.05 -19.69 -6.04
N TYR A 71 8.30 -19.88 -5.63
CA TYR A 71 9.25 -20.78 -6.27
C TYR A 71 9.30 -22.16 -5.63
N TRP A 72 8.26 -22.59 -4.91
CA TRP A 72 8.23 -23.86 -4.21
C TRP A 72 7.24 -24.83 -4.85
N TRP A 73 7.72 -26.01 -5.18
CA TRP A 73 7.01 -27.00 -5.99
C TRP A 73 7.00 -28.39 -5.33
N PRO A 74 5.99 -29.24 -5.60
CA PRO A 74 6.05 -30.65 -5.25
C PRO A 74 7.33 -31.30 -5.78
N ASP A 75 7.95 -32.15 -4.97
CA ASP A 75 9.09 -32.96 -5.40
C ASP A 75 8.58 -34.15 -6.23
N PRO A 76 8.91 -34.27 -7.53
CA PRO A 76 8.47 -35.40 -8.34
C PRO A 76 9.03 -36.74 -7.87
N LYS A 77 10.10 -36.75 -7.06
CA LYS A 77 10.67 -37.97 -6.46
C LYS A 77 10.01 -38.35 -5.14
N ASN A 78 9.37 -37.40 -4.47
CA ASN A 78 8.61 -37.63 -3.24
C ASN A 78 7.41 -36.66 -3.16
N PRO A 79 6.31 -36.97 -3.88
CA PRO A 79 5.17 -36.05 -3.99
C PRO A 79 4.51 -35.69 -2.64
N GLU A 80 4.61 -36.57 -1.64
CA GLU A 80 4.10 -36.37 -0.28
C GLU A 80 5.11 -35.65 0.64
N GLY A 81 6.30 -35.32 0.12
CA GLY A 81 7.38 -34.71 0.86
C GLY A 81 7.32 -33.17 0.89
N PRO A 82 8.24 -32.53 1.61
CA PRO A 82 8.39 -31.08 1.58
C PRO A 82 8.67 -30.57 0.17
N TYR A 83 8.07 -29.44 -0.18
CA TYR A 83 8.31 -28.82 -1.49
C TYR A 83 9.80 -28.50 -1.70
N ILE A 84 10.21 -28.45 -2.96
CA ILE A 84 11.56 -28.09 -3.40
C ILE A 84 11.54 -26.74 -4.12
N GLN A 85 12.64 -26.00 -4.01
CA GLN A 85 12.76 -24.70 -4.65
C GLN A 85 13.12 -24.85 -6.14
N ARG A 86 12.45 -24.09 -7.01
CA ARG A 86 12.76 -23.89 -8.43
C ARG A 86 12.78 -22.39 -8.70
N ASP A 87 13.95 -21.79 -8.54
CA ASP A 87 14.09 -20.33 -8.57
C ASP A 87 13.68 -19.76 -9.94
N GLY A 88 12.91 -18.66 -9.92
CA GLY A 88 12.37 -18.01 -11.12
C GLY A 88 11.17 -18.72 -11.76
N GLU A 89 10.73 -19.87 -11.24
CA GLU A 89 9.57 -20.60 -11.73
C GLU A 89 8.41 -20.49 -10.72
N SER A 90 7.45 -19.59 -10.97
CA SER A 90 6.25 -19.47 -10.12
C SER A 90 5.35 -20.70 -10.24
N ASN A 91 5.00 -21.30 -9.10
CA ASN A 91 4.07 -22.41 -9.03
C ASN A 91 2.62 -21.92 -9.28
N PRO A 92 1.96 -22.36 -10.38
CA PRO A 92 0.60 -21.93 -10.70
C PRO A 92 -0.46 -22.50 -9.73
N ASP A 93 -0.13 -23.54 -8.96
CA ASP A 93 -1.05 -24.17 -8.00
C ASP A 93 -1.04 -23.48 -6.62
N ASN A 94 -0.24 -22.42 -6.47
CA ASN A 94 -0.21 -21.62 -5.26
C ASN A 94 -1.56 -20.94 -5.00
N PHE A 95 -1.91 -20.85 -3.72
CA PHE A 95 -3.00 -20.01 -3.28
C PHE A 95 -2.59 -18.54 -3.36
N VAL A 96 -3.29 -17.78 -4.20
CA VAL A 96 -2.97 -16.36 -4.52
C VAL A 96 -4.07 -15.37 -4.12
N GLU A 97 -5.21 -15.85 -3.63
CA GLU A 97 -6.41 -15.01 -3.47
C GLU A 97 -6.23 -13.87 -2.47
N HIS A 98 -5.47 -14.06 -1.37
CA HIS A 98 -5.24 -12.97 -0.41
C HIS A 98 -4.34 -11.87 -1.01
N ARG A 99 -3.34 -12.25 -1.82
CA ARG A 99 -2.53 -11.29 -2.57
C ARG A 99 -3.37 -10.53 -3.58
N HIS A 100 -4.23 -11.23 -4.32
CA HIS A 100 -5.16 -10.58 -5.26
C HIS A 100 -6.08 -9.59 -4.54
N ALA A 101 -6.68 -9.96 -3.40
CA ALA A 101 -7.52 -9.06 -2.61
C ALA A 101 -6.74 -7.81 -2.16
N LEU A 102 -5.51 -7.97 -1.69
CA LEU A 102 -4.66 -6.85 -1.27
C LEU A 102 -4.20 -5.97 -2.44
N MET A 103 -3.86 -6.56 -3.58
CA MET A 103 -3.53 -5.83 -4.80
C MET A 103 -4.73 -5.03 -5.31
N ARG A 104 -5.94 -5.57 -5.24
CA ARG A 104 -7.17 -4.83 -5.56
C ARG A 104 -7.35 -3.64 -4.64
N LEU A 105 -7.24 -3.84 -3.32
CA LEU A 105 -7.31 -2.74 -2.35
C LEU A 105 -6.28 -1.63 -2.66
N SER A 106 -5.04 -2.02 -2.99
CA SER A 106 -3.94 -1.08 -3.23
C SER A 106 -4.05 -0.27 -4.51
N VAL A 107 -4.86 -0.70 -5.48
CA VAL A 107 -5.15 0.11 -6.68
C VAL A 107 -6.48 0.85 -6.57
N GLN A 108 -7.49 0.24 -5.95
CA GLN A 108 -8.83 0.80 -5.83
C GLN A 108 -8.86 2.01 -4.89
N VAL A 109 -8.34 1.87 -3.67
CA VAL A 109 -8.41 2.93 -2.64
C VAL A 109 -7.67 4.19 -3.09
N PRO A 110 -6.42 4.12 -3.62
CA PRO A 110 -5.72 5.32 -4.10
C PRO A 110 -6.39 5.95 -5.33
N ALA A 111 -6.93 5.16 -6.27
CA ALA A 111 -7.64 5.69 -7.42
C ALA A 111 -8.90 6.47 -7.00
N LEU A 112 -9.70 5.91 -6.10
CA LEU A 112 -10.88 6.55 -5.54
C LEU A 112 -10.52 7.82 -4.74
N ALA A 113 -9.48 7.77 -3.91
CA ALA A 113 -9.00 8.92 -3.16
C ALA A 113 -8.51 10.05 -4.08
N ALA A 114 -7.76 9.70 -5.14
CA ALA A 114 -7.30 10.65 -6.14
C ALA A 114 -8.45 11.28 -6.92
N ALA A 115 -9.45 10.48 -7.34
CA ALA A 115 -10.64 10.98 -8.02
C ALA A 115 -11.44 11.96 -7.14
N TRP A 116 -11.62 11.64 -5.85
CA TRP A 116 -12.21 12.58 -4.90
C TRP A 116 -11.39 13.87 -4.81
N ARG A 117 -10.06 13.79 -4.66
CA ARG A 117 -9.20 14.98 -4.57
C ARG A 117 -9.27 15.87 -5.82
N LEU A 118 -9.42 15.27 -7.01
CA LEU A 118 -9.49 15.98 -8.30
C LEU A 118 -10.86 16.62 -8.58
N THR A 119 -11.93 16.14 -7.96
CA THR A 119 -13.32 16.49 -8.33
C THR A 119 -14.14 17.06 -7.19
N GLY A 120 -13.82 16.72 -5.95
CA GLY A 120 -14.67 16.92 -4.78
C GLY A 120 -15.88 16.00 -4.70
N ASP A 121 -16.06 15.05 -5.64
CA ASP A 121 -17.23 14.15 -5.64
C ASP A 121 -17.15 13.16 -4.48
N SER A 122 -18.09 13.29 -3.54
CA SER A 122 -18.16 12.48 -2.33
C SER A 122 -18.35 10.98 -2.59
N ARG A 123 -18.85 10.56 -3.76
CA ARG A 123 -19.06 9.14 -4.09
C ARG A 123 -17.76 8.35 -4.02
N TYR A 124 -16.67 8.89 -4.58
CA TYR A 124 -15.37 8.21 -4.57
C TYR A 124 -14.82 8.08 -3.15
N ALA A 125 -14.88 9.15 -2.34
CA ALA A 125 -14.41 9.11 -0.96
C ALA A 125 -15.22 8.14 -0.09
N LYS A 126 -16.55 8.10 -0.25
CA LYS A 126 -17.42 7.16 0.46
C LYS A 126 -17.11 5.72 0.12
N HIS A 127 -16.89 5.42 -1.17
CA HIS A 127 -16.55 4.08 -1.63
C HIS A 127 -15.17 3.65 -1.12
N ALA A 128 -14.17 4.52 -1.21
CA ALA A 128 -12.85 4.26 -0.63
C ALA A 128 -12.93 3.98 0.88
N ALA A 129 -13.74 4.76 1.61
CA ALA A 129 -13.97 4.55 3.03
C ALA A 129 -14.66 3.20 3.32
N GLU A 130 -15.54 2.70 2.44
CA GLU A 130 -16.14 1.36 2.57
C GLU A 130 -15.09 0.25 2.49
N HIS A 131 -14.21 0.30 1.47
CA HIS A 131 -13.07 -0.63 1.35
C HIS A 131 -12.20 -0.64 2.61
N LEU A 132 -11.88 0.55 3.14
CA LEU A 132 -11.06 0.68 4.35
C LEU A 132 -11.78 0.13 5.60
N ARG A 133 -13.08 0.36 5.75
CA ARG A 133 -13.86 -0.17 6.88
C ARG A 133 -13.82 -1.68 6.91
N VAL A 134 -14.14 -2.33 5.79
CA VAL A 134 -14.22 -3.79 5.77
C VAL A 134 -12.86 -4.45 5.92
N TRP A 135 -11.80 -3.83 5.39
CA TRP A 135 -10.46 -4.40 5.44
C TRP A 135 -9.82 -4.29 6.82
N PHE A 136 -9.99 -3.16 7.49
CA PHE A 136 -9.25 -2.85 8.72
C PHE A 136 -10.09 -2.93 10.00
N LEU A 137 -11.40 -2.69 9.92
CA LEU A 137 -12.22 -2.42 11.10
C LEU A 137 -13.31 -3.46 11.35
N ASP A 138 -14.01 -3.88 10.30
CA ASP A 138 -15.18 -4.75 10.43
C ASP A 138 -14.78 -6.11 11.02
N PRO A 139 -15.30 -6.49 12.21
CA PRO A 139 -14.95 -7.76 12.85
C PRO A 139 -15.24 -8.99 12.00
N ALA A 140 -16.17 -8.93 11.03
CA ALA A 140 -16.51 -10.06 10.17
C ALA A 140 -15.54 -10.23 9.00
N THR A 141 -14.83 -9.18 8.59
CA THR A 141 -14.03 -9.20 7.36
C THR A 141 -12.59 -8.69 7.50
N ARG A 142 -12.24 -8.07 8.62
CA ARG A 142 -10.93 -7.42 8.79
C ARG A 142 -9.78 -8.41 8.63
N MET A 143 -8.66 -7.96 8.09
CA MET A 143 -7.40 -8.67 8.15
C MET A 143 -6.78 -8.48 9.54
N ASN A 144 -6.16 -9.52 10.12
CA ASN A 144 -5.33 -9.35 11.31
C ASN A 144 -4.03 -8.61 10.98
N PRO A 145 -3.51 -7.73 11.85
CA PRO A 145 -2.31 -6.94 11.59
C PRO A 145 -1.02 -7.77 11.74
N SER A 146 -0.88 -8.82 10.95
CA SER A 146 0.30 -9.68 10.91
C SER A 146 0.43 -10.44 9.59
N LEU A 147 1.65 -10.87 9.26
CA LEU A 147 1.93 -11.81 8.17
C LEU A 147 2.55 -13.11 8.70
N GLN A 148 1.96 -13.64 9.77
CA GLN A 148 2.47 -14.82 10.44
C GLN A 148 2.49 -16.06 9.53
N TYR A 149 1.56 -16.13 8.57
CA TYR A 149 1.37 -17.29 7.68
C TYR A 149 1.63 -16.96 6.20
N ALA A 150 2.36 -15.87 5.93
CA ALA A 150 2.71 -15.48 4.57
C ALA A 150 3.92 -16.28 4.04
N GLN A 151 3.87 -16.57 2.75
CA GLN A 151 4.85 -17.36 2.00
C GLN A 151 5.21 -18.69 2.67
N ALA A 152 4.19 -19.39 3.16
CA ALA A 152 4.30 -20.75 3.65
C ALA A 152 4.92 -21.68 2.60
N ILE A 153 5.56 -22.74 3.07
CA ILE A 153 6.15 -23.77 2.21
C ILE A 153 5.72 -25.12 2.75
N HIS A 154 5.00 -25.89 1.93
CA HIS A 154 4.49 -27.20 2.28
C HIS A 154 5.61 -28.11 2.83
N GLY A 155 5.36 -28.71 4.00
CA GLY A 155 6.31 -29.58 4.69
C GLY A 155 7.56 -28.89 5.27
N ARG A 156 7.65 -27.55 5.24
CA ARG A 156 8.82 -26.81 5.78
C ARG A 156 8.46 -25.73 6.79
N THR A 157 7.52 -24.87 6.48
CA THR A 157 7.11 -23.76 7.36
C THR A 157 5.70 -23.29 7.08
N THR A 158 5.01 -22.82 8.11
CA THR A 158 3.67 -22.23 8.01
C THR A 158 3.69 -20.75 7.62
N GLY A 159 4.86 -20.12 7.63
CA GLY A 159 5.11 -18.74 7.18
C GLY A 159 6.57 -18.35 7.41
N ARG A 160 7.04 -17.24 6.82
CA ARG A 160 8.44 -16.79 6.92
C ARG A 160 8.61 -15.30 6.67
N GLY A 161 9.78 -14.75 7.03
CA GLY A 161 10.11 -13.34 6.85
C GLY A 161 9.84 -12.80 5.44
N THR A 162 10.24 -13.53 4.40
CA THR A 162 10.09 -13.12 2.99
C THR A 162 8.65 -12.84 2.57
N GLY A 163 7.67 -13.31 3.34
CA GLY A 163 6.26 -13.00 3.14
C GLY A 163 5.91 -11.53 3.34
N ILE A 164 6.76 -10.74 4.02
CA ILE A 164 6.50 -9.31 4.26
C ILE A 164 6.37 -8.52 2.97
N ILE A 165 7.11 -8.90 1.92
CA ILE A 165 7.00 -8.30 0.60
C ILE A 165 5.57 -8.31 0.03
N ASP A 166 4.74 -9.28 0.41
CA ASP A 166 3.35 -9.39 -0.05
C ASP A 166 2.52 -8.15 0.35
N THR A 167 2.91 -7.46 1.42
CA THR A 167 2.23 -6.26 1.92
C THR A 167 2.87 -4.93 1.55
N ILE A 168 3.87 -4.92 0.65
CA ILE A 168 4.39 -3.65 0.10
C ILE A 168 3.27 -2.78 -0.50
N HIS A 169 2.21 -3.43 -0.98
CA HIS A 169 0.98 -2.82 -1.49
C HIS A 169 0.21 -1.96 -0.48
N LEU A 170 0.40 -2.15 0.84
CA LEU A 170 -0.24 -1.32 1.86
C LEU A 170 0.30 0.12 1.90
N VAL A 171 1.47 0.38 1.33
CA VAL A 171 2.07 1.73 1.29
C VAL A 171 1.14 2.72 0.61
N GLU A 172 0.61 2.38 -0.57
CA GLU A 172 -0.29 3.26 -1.32
C GLU A 172 -1.64 3.45 -0.59
N VAL A 173 -2.13 2.42 0.08
CA VAL A 173 -3.35 2.49 0.90
C VAL A 173 -3.16 3.46 2.07
N ALA A 174 -2.01 3.40 2.77
CA ALA A 174 -1.68 4.32 3.84
C ALA A 174 -1.64 5.79 3.36
N ARG A 175 -1.03 6.04 2.19
CA ARG A 175 -1.02 7.39 1.57
C ARG A 175 -2.42 7.87 1.21
N ALA A 176 -3.26 6.99 0.69
CA ALA A 176 -4.63 7.33 0.33
C ALA A 176 -5.50 7.67 1.55
N ILE A 177 -5.30 6.97 2.68
CA ILE A 177 -5.99 7.27 3.95
C ILE A 177 -5.75 8.72 4.38
N GLU A 178 -4.49 9.21 4.33
CA GLU A 178 -4.18 10.60 4.67
C GLU A 178 -4.93 11.61 3.80
N VAL A 179 -5.05 11.33 2.49
CA VAL A 179 -5.82 12.19 1.57
C VAL A 179 -7.31 12.17 1.96
N LEU A 180 -7.85 11.00 2.27
CA LEU A 180 -9.27 10.83 2.59
C LEU A 180 -9.70 11.44 3.92
N GLU A 181 -8.79 11.71 4.87
CA GLU A 181 -9.15 12.37 6.15
C GLU A 181 -9.86 13.72 5.92
N GLY A 182 -9.48 14.46 4.86
CA GLY A 182 -10.12 15.73 4.49
C GLY A 182 -11.54 15.60 3.94
N SER A 183 -11.96 14.40 3.54
CA SER A 183 -13.27 14.15 2.90
C SER A 183 -14.43 14.02 3.89
N ARG A 184 -14.13 13.77 5.18
CA ARG A 184 -15.09 13.36 6.22
C ARG A 184 -15.89 12.09 5.87
N ALA A 185 -15.43 11.30 4.89
CA ALA A 185 -16.04 10.01 4.55
C ALA A 185 -15.75 8.94 5.62
N LEU A 186 -14.69 9.11 6.41
CA LEU A 186 -14.39 8.36 7.63
C LEU A 186 -14.63 9.26 8.85
N SER A 187 -15.22 8.69 9.90
CA SER A 187 -15.30 9.32 11.21
C SER A 187 -13.93 9.34 11.90
N SER A 188 -13.76 10.20 12.90
CA SER A 188 -12.55 10.25 13.72
C SER A 188 -12.25 8.91 14.42
N THR A 189 -13.29 8.19 14.84
CA THR A 189 -13.16 6.85 15.43
C THR A 189 -12.64 5.83 14.44
N GLU A 190 -13.15 5.85 13.19
CA GLU A 190 -12.68 4.94 12.14
C GLU A 190 -11.23 5.22 11.75
N VAL A 191 -10.85 6.49 11.59
CA VAL A 191 -9.46 6.89 11.32
C VAL A 191 -8.54 6.43 12.45
N LYS A 192 -8.96 6.59 13.70
CA LYS A 192 -8.20 6.09 14.86
C LYS A 192 -8.04 4.57 14.83
N GLY A 193 -9.11 3.84 14.50
CA GLY A 193 -9.07 2.37 14.39
C GLY A 193 -8.13 1.89 13.28
N ILE A 194 -8.14 2.54 12.11
CA ILE A 194 -7.25 2.21 11.00
C ILE A 194 -5.79 2.49 11.39
N LYS A 195 -5.52 3.65 11.99
CA LYS A 195 -4.17 3.98 12.50
C LYS A 195 -3.70 3.00 13.57
N GLN A 196 -4.62 2.53 14.44
CA GLN A 196 -4.30 1.49 15.42
C GLN A 196 -3.90 0.19 14.73
N TRP A 197 -4.63 -0.24 13.69
CA TRP A 197 -4.27 -1.44 12.91
C TRP A 197 -2.85 -1.34 12.34
N PHE A 198 -2.49 -0.20 11.73
CA PHE A 198 -1.13 0.02 11.23
C PHE A 198 -0.08 0.06 12.34
N GLY A 199 -0.43 0.63 13.51
CA GLY A 199 0.43 0.61 14.70
C GLY A 199 0.67 -0.80 15.24
N ASP A 200 -0.38 -1.62 15.30
CA ASP A 200 -0.30 -3.03 15.70
C ASP A 200 0.53 -3.83 14.69
N TYR A 201 0.37 -3.56 13.39
CA TYR A 201 1.13 -4.21 12.33
C TYR A 201 2.62 -3.83 12.39
N LEU A 202 2.93 -2.55 12.63
CA LEU A 202 4.30 -2.08 12.84
C LEU A 202 4.93 -2.73 14.07
N ASN A 203 4.18 -2.84 15.18
CA ASN A 203 4.65 -3.53 16.37
C ASN A 203 4.94 -5.02 16.06
N TRP A 204 4.04 -5.72 15.37
CA TRP A 204 4.28 -7.10 14.94
C TRP A 204 5.50 -7.20 14.02
N MET A 205 5.65 -6.32 13.04
CA MET A 205 6.77 -6.33 12.09
C MET A 205 8.12 -6.06 12.78
N THR A 206 8.15 -5.27 13.85
CA THR A 206 9.41 -4.92 14.52
C THR A 206 9.79 -5.86 15.67
N THR A 207 8.87 -6.72 16.11
CA THR A 207 9.08 -7.62 17.27
C THR A 207 8.92 -9.11 16.96
N SER A 208 8.23 -9.48 15.88
CA SER A 208 8.04 -10.88 15.50
C SER A 208 9.30 -11.48 14.88
N LYS A 209 9.41 -12.81 14.96
CA LYS A 209 10.47 -13.57 14.28
C LYS A 209 10.50 -13.28 12.78
N ASN A 210 9.36 -13.38 12.09
CA ASN A 210 9.27 -13.15 10.64
C ASN A 210 9.69 -11.70 10.30
N GLY A 211 9.23 -10.73 11.08
CA GLY A 211 9.60 -9.33 10.96
C GLY A 211 11.10 -9.06 11.07
N ILE A 212 11.74 -9.65 12.09
CA ILE A 212 13.18 -9.53 12.30
C ILE A 212 13.96 -10.24 11.18
N GLU A 213 13.54 -11.43 10.75
CA GLU A 213 14.18 -12.16 9.66
C GLU A 213 14.20 -11.35 8.37
N GLU A 214 13.08 -10.71 8.01
CA GLU A 214 13.01 -9.89 6.80
C GLU A 214 13.86 -8.63 6.91
N ARG A 215 13.80 -7.91 8.03
CA ARG A 215 14.66 -6.73 8.28
C ARG A 215 16.15 -7.06 8.12
N GLU A 216 16.55 -8.27 8.51
CA GLU A 216 17.95 -8.69 8.43
C GLU A 216 18.36 -9.24 7.06
N ALA A 217 17.43 -9.40 6.12
CA ALA A 217 17.75 -9.82 4.75
C ALA A 217 18.75 -8.84 4.10
N LYS A 218 19.64 -9.38 3.25
CA LYS A 218 20.75 -8.62 2.63
C LYS A 218 20.56 -8.41 1.12
N ASN A 219 19.33 -8.55 0.65
CA ASN A 219 18.93 -8.38 -0.75
C ASN A 219 17.71 -7.44 -0.82
N ASN A 220 16.94 -7.51 -1.91
CA ASN A 220 15.75 -6.67 -2.13
C ASN A 220 14.64 -6.80 -1.06
N HIS A 221 14.73 -7.77 -0.16
CA HIS A 221 13.76 -7.96 0.92
C HIS A 221 13.99 -7.04 2.13
N GLY A 222 15.24 -6.72 2.46
CA GLY A 222 15.60 -5.93 3.66
C GLY A 222 15.57 -4.43 3.41
#